data_AF-A0A2K3DEL8-F1
#
_entry.id   AF-A0A2K3DEL8-F1
#
_cell.length_a   1.000
_cell.length_b   1.000
_cell.length_c   1.000
_cell.angle_alpha   90.00
_cell.angle_beta   90.00
_cell.angle_gamma   90.00
#
_symmetry.space_group_name_H-M   'P 1'
#
loop_
_entity.id
_entity.type
_entity.pdbx_description
1 polymer ?
#
loop_
_entity_poly.entity_id
_entity_poly.type
_entity_poly.pdbx_seq_one_letter_code
_entity_poly.pdbx_strand_id
1 'polypeptide(L)'
;MTPGVDSGSWGKSWRCAGRRLGIKEEVIRGNLDKMEALLPELTPDVNKMRAADWAKLAKDINQVAMMLVVIKTSYPGANVGKIVSRAPKILLQSPEQLQADAAVIRKVLAGAPNADSIIEEVPYLMSPPALAQSLSNVSRWYNTKDPVSMISKNPKLLLNVEEADLEADPLYGELTTAASTSAPSTRGISGCKRLEAVAVAVAQTATRLRLHPRRRSRSRSVRERDAIYVEDDLPELQRRALAAAAAAAAPLAAARAAAAAATIPPDVAAAAAASV
;
A
#
# COMPACT_ATOMS: atom_id res chain seq x y z
N MET A 1 -39.44 10.89 8.44
CA MET A 1 -38.58 10.01 9.27
C MET A 1 -37.69 9.23 8.33
N THR A 2 -36.48 9.74 8.07
CA THR A 2 -35.45 8.96 7.39
C THR A 2 -35.07 7.81 8.33
N PRO A 3 -35.04 6.55 7.87
CA PRO A 3 -34.53 5.45 8.68
C PRO A 3 -33.06 5.74 8.97
N GLY A 4 -32.77 6.22 10.19
CA GLY A 4 -31.42 6.54 10.61
C GLY A 4 -30.53 5.29 10.62
N VAL A 5 -29.21 5.54 10.54
CA VAL A 5 -28.04 4.64 10.64
C VAL A 5 -28.19 3.39 11.52
N ASP A 6 -29.14 3.39 12.45
CA ASP A 6 -29.44 2.30 13.38
C ASP A 6 -30.04 1.03 12.72
N SER A 7 -30.49 1.09 11.47
CA SER A 7 -31.32 0.02 10.86
C SER A 7 -30.65 -0.96 9.88
N GLY A 8 -29.37 -0.83 9.48
CA GLY A 8 -28.81 -1.95 8.69
C GLY A 8 -27.38 -1.89 8.19
N SER A 9 -26.85 -0.71 7.87
CA SER A 9 -25.59 -0.63 7.10
C SER A 9 -24.33 -0.72 7.97
N TRP A 10 -24.29 -0.01 9.10
CA TRP A 10 -23.06 0.16 9.90
C TRP A 10 -22.92 -0.84 11.05
N GLY A 11 -23.98 -1.57 11.41
CA GLY A 11 -24.00 -2.52 12.53
C GLY A 11 -23.86 -1.87 13.92
N LYS A 12 -23.84 -2.66 15.00
CA LYS A 12 -23.66 -2.15 16.39
C LYS A 12 -22.18 -1.99 16.78
N SER A 13 -21.25 -2.47 15.96
CA SER A 13 -19.84 -2.64 16.31
C SER A 13 -19.05 -1.32 16.37
N TRP A 14 -19.44 -0.29 15.60
CA TRP A 14 -18.80 1.03 15.65
C TRP A 14 -19.08 1.78 16.96
N ARG A 15 -20.23 1.58 17.61
CA ARG A 15 -20.56 2.23 18.90
C ARG A 15 -19.55 1.89 19.99
N CYS A 16 -19.22 0.61 20.11
CA CYS A 16 -18.23 0.13 21.08
C CYS A 16 -16.84 0.69 20.77
N ALA A 17 -16.46 0.78 19.50
CA ALA A 17 -15.20 1.37 19.08
C ALA A 17 -15.14 2.89 19.32
N GLY A 18 -16.20 3.61 19.00
CA GLY A 18 -16.32 5.05 19.23
C GLY A 18 -16.21 5.44 20.70
N ARG A 19 -16.85 4.66 21.58
CA ARG A 19 -16.75 4.83 23.03
C ARG A 19 -15.31 4.67 23.53
N ARG A 20 -14.56 3.70 22.98
CA ARG A 20 -13.13 3.50 23.30
C ARG A 20 -12.25 4.66 22.84
N LEU A 21 -12.67 5.40 21.81
CA LEU A 21 -11.99 6.60 21.32
C LEU A 21 -12.42 7.87 22.07
N GLY A 22 -13.33 7.78 23.04
CA GLY A 22 -13.80 8.91 23.84
C GLY A 22 -14.72 9.89 23.09
N ILE A 23 -15.31 9.47 21.96
CA ILE A 23 -16.15 10.32 21.13
C ILE A 23 -17.62 10.07 21.47
N LYS A 24 -18.42 11.16 21.55
CA LYS A 24 -19.87 11.08 21.76
C LYS A 24 -20.56 10.38 20.59
N GLU A 25 -21.53 9.51 20.89
CA GLU A 25 -22.21 8.67 19.89
C GLU A 25 -22.94 9.51 18.83
N GLU A 26 -23.53 10.63 19.23
CA GLU A 26 -24.29 11.52 18.37
C GLU A 26 -23.41 12.15 17.27
N VAL A 27 -22.16 12.49 17.63
CA VAL A 27 -21.18 13.05 16.69
C VAL A 27 -20.76 12.01 15.67
N ILE A 28 -20.51 10.77 16.13
CA ILE A 28 -20.16 9.68 15.23
C ILE A 28 -21.33 9.40 14.28
N ARG A 29 -22.56 9.29 14.78
CA ARG A 29 -23.74 9.03 13.96
C ARG A 29 -23.90 10.11 12.87
N GLY A 30 -23.82 11.38 13.24
CA GLY A 30 -23.91 12.49 12.27
C GLY A 30 -22.76 12.52 11.27
N ASN A 31 -21.57 12.04 11.63
CA ASN A 31 -20.45 11.92 10.68
C ASN A 31 -20.58 10.69 9.76
N LEU A 32 -21.18 9.59 10.24
CA LEU A 32 -21.52 8.43 9.42
C LEU A 32 -22.56 8.80 8.36
N ASP A 33 -23.60 9.56 8.74
CA ASP A 33 -24.60 10.09 7.80
C ASP A 33 -23.94 10.93 6.68
N LYS A 34 -23.00 11.80 7.05
CA LYS A 34 -22.23 12.60 6.08
C LYS A 34 -21.35 11.73 5.20
N MET A 35 -20.73 10.69 5.75
CA MET A 35 -19.88 9.78 4.99
C MET A 35 -20.70 8.97 3.98
N GLU A 36 -21.91 8.54 4.35
CA GLU A 36 -22.86 7.89 3.45
C GLU A 36 -23.31 8.84 2.33
N ALA A 37 -23.52 10.13 2.65
CA ALA A 37 -23.81 11.14 1.63
C ALA A 37 -22.64 11.41 0.66
N LEU A 38 -21.39 11.32 1.15
CA LEU A 38 -20.19 11.46 0.31
C LEU A 38 -19.95 10.22 -0.56
N LEU A 39 -20.28 9.03 -0.07
CA LEU A 39 -20.01 7.75 -0.70
C LEU A 39 -21.24 6.84 -0.62
N PRO A 40 -22.26 7.06 -1.47
CA PRO A 40 -23.49 6.26 -1.43
C PRO A 40 -23.25 4.80 -1.80
N GLU A 41 -22.17 4.50 -2.53
CA GLU A 41 -21.77 3.12 -2.89
C GLU A 41 -21.01 2.40 -1.76
N LEU A 42 -20.67 3.09 -0.66
CA LEU A 42 -19.89 2.52 0.42
C LEU A 42 -20.79 1.74 1.38
N THR A 43 -20.87 0.43 1.17
CA THR A 43 -21.43 -0.50 2.14
C THR A 43 -20.36 -0.84 3.20
N PRO A 44 -20.56 -0.52 4.49
CA PRO A 44 -19.63 -0.86 5.56
C PRO A 44 -19.50 -2.38 5.67
N ASP A 45 -18.31 -2.89 5.40
CA ASP A 45 -18.02 -4.32 5.46
C ASP A 45 -16.95 -4.57 6.53
N VAL A 46 -17.32 -5.35 7.54
CA VAL A 46 -16.44 -5.75 8.64
C VAL A 46 -15.34 -6.71 8.18
N ASN A 47 -15.53 -7.42 7.06
CA ASN A 47 -14.51 -8.29 6.48
C ASN A 47 -13.39 -7.48 5.84
N LYS A 48 -13.73 -6.35 5.21
CA LYS A 48 -12.76 -5.46 4.55
C LYS A 48 -12.01 -4.58 5.55
N MET A 49 -12.69 -4.10 6.58
CA MET A 49 -12.09 -3.20 7.57
C MET A 49 -12.72 -3.36 8.97
N ARG A 50 -11.87 -3.34 10.00
CA ARG A 50 -12.30 -3.51 11.39
C ARG A 50 -13.18 -2.34 11.85
N ALA A 51 -14.15 -2.62 12.71
CA ALA A 51 -15.04 -1.59 13.29
C ALA A 51 -14.27 -0.45 13.98
N ALA A 52 -13.11 -0.73 14.56
CA ALA A 52 -12.24 0.29 15.16
C ALA A 52 -11.73 1.30 14.14
N ASP A 53 -11.43 0.86 12.93
CA ASP A 53 -10.93 1.73 11.87
C ASP A 53 -12.06 2.52 11.21
N TRP A 54 -13.25 1.93 11.08
CA TRP A 54 -14.46 2.68 10.71
C TRP A 54 -14.76 3.82 11.69
N ALA A 55 -14.61 3.58 13.00
CA ALA A 55 -14.77 4.63 14.00
C ALA A 55 -13.69 5.72 13.90
N LYS A 56 -12.46 5.40 13.45
CA LYS A 56 -11.42 6.41 13.16
C LYS A 56 -11.81 7.27 11.97
N LEU A 57 -12.34 6.69 10.89
CA LEU A 57 -12.83 7.48 9.74
C LEU A 57 -13.98 8.39 10.16
N ALA A 58 -14.92 7.87 10.95
CA ALA A 58 -16.05 8.65 11.44
C ALA A 58 -15.65 9.77 12.43
N LYS A 59 -14.47 9.67 13.04
CA LYS A 59 -13.92 10.73 13.89
C LYS A 59 -13.58 11.99 13.07
N ASP A 60 -13.01 11.81 11.88
CA ASP A 60 -12.55 12.92 11.04
C ASP A 60 -13.08 12.78 9.61
N ILE A 61 -14.31 13.28 9.42
CA ILE A 61 -14.96 13.29 8.11
C ILE A 61 -14.26 14.21 7.10
N ASN A 62 -13.59 15.26 7.58
CA ASN A 62 -12.88 16.20 6.71
C ASN A 62 -11.66 15.51 6.10
N GLN A 63 -10.95 14.69 6.87
CA GLN A 63 -9.87 13.85 6.35
C GLN A 63 -10.39 12.91 5.25
N VAL A 64 -11.53 12.27 5.45
CA VAL A 64 -12.14 11.40 4.42
C VAL A 64 -12.43 12.20 3.16
N ALA A 65 -13.09 13.36 3.26
CA ALA A 65 -13.40 14.20 2.11
C ALA A 65 -12.14 14.66 1.36
N MET A 66 -11.11 15.12 2.07
CA MET A 66 -9.81 15.44 1.48
C MET A 66 -9.20 14.23 0.77
N MET A 67 -9.36 13.03 1.35
CA MET A 67 -8.81 11.83 0.75
C MET A 67 -9.49 11.48 -0.57
N LEU A 68 -10.80 11.63 -0.64
CA LEU A 68 -11.55 11.45 -1.89
C LEU A 68 -11.11 12.43 -2.98
N VAL A 69 -10.85 13.70 -2.60
CA VAL A 69 -10.33 14.71 -3.53
C VAL A 69 -8.97 14.29 -4.06
N VAL A 70 -8.04 13.88 -3.21
CA VAL A 70 -6.69 13.44 -3.63
C VAL A 70 -6.74 12.21 -4.53
N ILE A 71 -7.61 11.24 -4.26
CA ILE A 71 -7.81 10.08 -5.15
C ILE A 71 -8.29 10.59 -6.52
N LYS A 72 -9.28 11.48 -6.54
CA LYS A 72 -9.85 12.01 -7.79
C LYS A 72 -8.87 12.86 -8.58
N THR A 73 -8.02 13.64 -7.92
CA THR A 73 -7.01 14.47 -8.60
C THR A 73 -5.86 13.62 -9.13
N SER A 74 -5.50 12.54 -8.43
CA SER A 74 -4.42 11.63 -8.85
C SER A 74 -4.85 10.68 -9.97
N TYR A 75 -6.12 10.26 -9.96
CA TYR A 75 -6.70 9.30 -10.92
C TYR A 75 -8.04 9.85 -11.47
N PRO A 76 -7.98 10.84 -12.38
CA PRO A 76 -9.18 11.55 -12.85
C PRO A 76 -10.16 10.66 -13.60
N GLY A 77 -9.68 9.61 -14.29
CA GLY A 77 -10.52 8.66 -15.01
C GLY A 77 -11.14 7.57 -14.14
N ALA A 78 -10.69 7.40 -12.90
CA ALA A 78 -11.17 6.33 -12.04
C ALA A 78 -12.44 6.70 -11.26
N ASN A 79 -13.30 5.70 -11.03
CA ASN A 79 -14.42 5.82 -10.09
C ASN A 79 -13.92 5.64 -8.64
N VAL A 80 -13.93 6.75 -7.89
CA VAL A 80 -13.49 6.80 -6.49
C VAL A 80 -14.38 5.95 -5.58
N GLY A 81 -15.69 5.93 -5.81
CA GLY A 81 -16.65 5.12 -5.03
C GLY A 81 -16.30 3.63 -5.11
N LYS A 82 -16.02 3.12 -6.31
CA LYS A 82 -15.56 1.74 -6.52
C LYS A 82 -14.22 1.46 -5.86
N ILE A 83 -13.23 2.35 -5.99
CA ILE A 83 -11.93 2.21 -5.34
C ILE A 83 -12.09 2.04 -3.83
N VAL A 84 -12.85 2.94 -3.20
CA VAL A 84 -13.03 2.97 -1.75
C VAL A 84 -13.91 1.81 -1.27
N SER A 85 -14.94 1.41 -2.03
CA SER A 85 -15.78 0.26 -1.69
C SER A 85 -15.01 -1.06 -1.70
N ARG A 86 -14.00 -1.19 -2.57
CA ARG A 86 -13.11 -2.37 -2.65
C ARG A 86 -12.01 -2.32 -1.59
N ALA A 87 -11.36 -1.17 -1.38
CA ALA A 87 -10.26 -1.01 -0.45
C ALA A 87 -10.47 0.17 0.54
N PRO A 88 -11.40 0.06 1.50
CA PRO A 88 -11.73 1.17 2.41
C PRO A 88 -10.57 1.60 3.31
N LYS A 89 -9.60 0.71 3.53
CA LYS A 89 -8.38 0.99 4.31
C LYS A 89 -7.52 2.11 3.73
N ILE A 90 -7.67 2.43 2.44
CA ILE A 90 -6.95 3.55 1.82
C ILE A 90 -7.28 4.89 2.50
N LEU A 91 -8.50 5.03 3.02
CA LEU A 91 -8.95 6.23 3.71
C LEU A 91 -8.26 6.47 5.05
N LEU A 92 -7.58 5.45 5.59
CA LEU A 92 -6.82 5.56 6.85
C LEU A 92 -5.41 6.15 6.64
N GLN A 93 -4.97 6.30 5.40
CA GLN A 93 -3.68 6.88 5.06
C GLN A 93 -3.71 8.40 5.20
N SER A 94 -2.53 9.04 5.23
CA SER A 94 -2.47 10.49 5.11
C SER A 94 -2.60 10.91 3.65
N PRO A 95 -3.25 12.05 3.36
CA PRO A 95 -3.43 12.54 2.00
C PRO A 95 -2.10 12.77 1.28
N GLU A 96 -1.10 13.28 2.00
CA GLU A 96 0.27 13.51 1.50
C GLU A 96 0.94 12.20 1.05
N GLN A 97 0.77 11.12 1.83
CA GLN A 97 1.37 9.82 1.52
C GLN A 97 0.73 9.25 0.25
N LEU A 98 -0.61 9.28 0.17
CA LEU A 98 -1.30 8.76 -1.01
C LEU A 98 -0.94 9.55 -2.27
N GLN A 99 -0.79 10.87 -2.17
CA GLN A 99 -0.38 11.70 -3.30
C GLN A 99 1.04 11.35 -3.77
N ALA A 100 1.98 11.15 -2.84
CA ALA A 100 3.34 10.74 -3.15
C ALA A 100 3.37 9.35 -3.80
N ASP A 101 2.63 8.41 -3.24
CA ASP A 101 2.50 7.03 -3.75
C ASP A 101 1.89 7.02 -5.16
N ALA A 102 0.82 7.80 -5.38
CA ALA A 102 0.19 7.92 -6.67
C ALA A 102 1.13 8.49 -7.73
N ALA A 103 1.99 9.46 -7.38
CA ALA A 103 2.99 10.01 -8.29
C ALA A 103 4.02 8.96 -8.74
N VAL A 104 4.42 8.04 -7.84
CA VAL A 104 5.32 6.92 -8.18
C VAL A 104 4.60 5.92 -9.08
N ILE A 105 3.39 5.52 -8.72
CA ILE A 105 2.57 4.55 -9.47
C ILE A 105 2.30 5.03 -10.89
N ARG A 106 1.94 6.31 -11.04
CA ARG A 106 1.76 6.99 -12.33
C ARG A 106 2.99 6.88 -13.23
N LYS A 107 4.20 7.00 -12.67
CA LYS A 107 5.45 6.86 -13.43
C LYS A 107 5.67 5.42 -13.86
N VAL A 108 5.40 4.46 -12.98
CA VAL A 108 5.54 3.02 -13.28
C VAL A 108 4.53 2.57 -14.35
N LEU A 109 3.29 3.07 -14.27
CA LEU A 109 2.22 2.76 -15.21
C LEU A 109 2.17 3.68 -16.43
N ALA A 110 3.19 4.51 -16.67
CA ALA A 110 3.20 5.47 -17.78
C ALA A 110 3.11 4.80 -19.17
N GLY A 111 3.53 3.53 -19.28
CA GLY A 111 3.40 2.73 -20.50
C GLY A 111 2.01 2.11 -20.71
N ALA A 112 1.11 2.16 -19.72
CA ALA A 112 -0.23 1.62 -19.84
C ALA A 112 -1.19 2.67 -20.44
N PRO A 113 -2.00 2.31 -21.45
CA PRO A 113 -2.93 3.26 -22.08
C PRO A 113 -4.02 3.77 -21.10
N ASN A 114 -4.45 2.93 -20.16
CA ASN A 114 -5.52 3.22 -19.21
C ASN A 114 -5.10 2.91 -17.77
N ALA A 115 -4.08 3.60 -17.26
CA ALA A 115 -3.59 3.40 -15.88
C ALA A 115 -4.70 3.55 -14.83
N ASP A 116 -5.60 4.51 -14.99
CA ASP A 116 -6.70 4.78 -14.05
C ASP A 116 -7.68 3.59 -13.96
N SER A 117 -7.94 2.90 -15.07
CA SER A 117 -8.80 1.71 -15.09
C SER A 117 -8.17 0.51 -14.37
N ILE A 118 -6.84 0.40 -14.40
CA ILE A 118 -6.11 -0.66 -13.66
C ILE A 118 -6.29 -0.44 -12.16
N ILE A 119 -6.15 0.82 -11.71
CA ILE A 119 -6.29 1.20 -10.30
C ILE A 119 -7.74 1.08 -9.83
N GLU A 120 -8.72 1.43 -10.66
CA GLU A 120 -10.14 1.23 -10.34
C GLU A 120 -10.46 -0.25 -10.08
N GLU A 121 -9.94 -1.15 -10.93
CA GLU A 121 -10.18 -2.59 -10.81
C GLU A 121 -9.40 -3.25 -9.67
N VAL A 122 -8.16 -2.82 -9.42
CA VAL A 122 -7.29 -3.37 -8.37
C VAL A 122 -6.74 -2.26 -7.47
N PRO A 123 -7.55 -1.73 -6.53
CA PRO A 123 -7.15 -0.62 -5.65
C PRO A 123 -5.96 -0.91 -4.74
N TYR A 124 -5.65 -2.17 -4.45
CA TYR A 124 -4.47 -2.56 -3.67
C TYR A 124 -3.15 -2.11 -4.33
N LEU A 125 -3.13 -1.94 -5.65
CA LEU A 125 -1.99 -1.40 -6.40
C LEU A 125 -1.72 0.08 -6.14
N MET A 126 -2.59 0.77 -5.39
CA MET A 126 -2.35 2.14 -4.91
C MET A 126 -1.19 2.23 -3.90
N SER A 127 -0.55 1.10 -3.56
CA SER A 127 0.71 1.05 -2.83
C SER A 127 1.89 0.71 -3.77
N PRO A 128 2.96 1.54 -3.85
CA PRO A 128 4.13 1.27 -4.69
C PRO A 128 4.79 -0.10 -4.47
N PRO A 129 5.01 -0.60 -3.22
CA PRO A 129 5.57 -1.94 -3.02
C PRO A 129 4.65 -3.05 -3.54
N ALA A 130 3.33 -2.92 -3.34
CA ALA A 130 2.34 -3.87 -3.85
C ALA A 130 2.36 -3.95 -5.39
N LEU A 131 2.45 -2.79 -6.05
CA LEU A 131 2.57 -2.72 -7.50
C LEU A 131 3.85 -3.37 -8.01
N ALA A 132 4.99 -3.07 -7.38
CA ALA A 132 6.28 -3.65 -7.77
C ALA A 132 6.31 -5.19 -7.62
N GLN A 133 5.76 -5.70 -6.51
CA GLN A 133 5.64 -7.14 -6.27
C GLN A 133 4.71 -7.79 -7.31
N SER A 134 3.55 -7.18 -7.56
CA SER A 134 2.59 -7.67 -8.57
C SER A 134 3.20 -7.75 -9.97
N LEU A 135 3.95 -6.71 -10.38
CA LEU A 135 4.66 -6.70 -11.67
C LEU A 135 5.74 -7.78 -11.75
N SER A 136 6.49 -7.99 -10.65
CA SER A 136 7.48 -9.06 -10.55
C SER A 136 6.84 -10.44 -10.69
N ASN A 137 5.71 -10.67 -10.02
CA ASN A 137 4.98 -11.93 -10.08
C ASN A 137 4.43 -12.20 -11.49
N VAL A 138 3.82 -11.20 -12.13
CA VAL A 138 3.34 -11.31 -13.51
C VAL A 138 4.49 -11.60 -14.49
N SER A 139 5.62 -10.90 -14.35
CA SER A 139 6.80 -11.16 -15.17
C SER A 139 7.29 -12.60 -15.03
N ARG A 140 7.32 -13.13 -13.80
CA ARG A 140 7.75 -14.50 -13.51
C ARG A 140 6.79 -15.56 -14.04
N TRP A 141 5.47 -15.40 -13.85
CA TRP A 141 4.51 -16.43 -14.23
C TRP A 141 4.28 -16.51 -15.73
N TYR A 142 4.27 -15.37 -16.41
CA TYR A 142 4.02 -15.31 -17.85
C TYR A 142 5.30 -15.21 -18.68
N ASN A 143 6.46 -15.20 -18.04
CA ASN A 143 7.77 -15.04 -18.68
C ASN A 143 7.79 -13.86 -19.67
N THR A 144 7.12 -12.76 -19.31
CA THR A 144 6.98 -11.57 -20.15
C THR A 144 8.05 -10.52 -19.80
N LYS A 145 8.56 -9.86 -20.82
CA LYS A 145 9.46 -8.70 -20.69
C LYS A 145 8.72 -7.41 -20.33
N ASP A 146 7.42 -7.35 -20.64
CA ASP A 146 6.56 -6.20 -20.38
C ASP A 146 5.31 -6.62 -19.58
N PRO A 147 5.40 -6.67 -18.24
CA PRO A 147 4.27 -6.99 -17.38
C PRO A 147 3.21 -5.88 -17.34
N VAL A 148 3.57 -4.63 -17.65
CA VAL A 148 2.64 -3.48 -17.61
C VAL A 148 1.63 -3.58 -18.76
N SER A 149 2.10 -3.86 -19.98
CA SER A 149 1.22 -4.11 -21.13
C SER A 149 0.30 -5.30 -20.88
N MET A 150 0.79 -6.37 -20.25
CA MET A 150 -0.03 -7.54 -19.91
C MET A 150 -1.15 -7.20 -18.92
N ILE A 151 -0.84 -6.49 -17.82
CA ILE A 151 -1.84 -6.06 -16.83
C ILE A 151 -2.86 -5.11 -17.45
N SER A 152 -2.43 -4.22 -18.36
CA SER A 152 -3.34 -3.28 -19.02
C SER A 152 -4.44 -3.95 -19.86
N LYS A 153 -4.18 -5.16 -20.38
CA LYS A 153 -5.17 -5.94 -21.14
C LYS A 153 -6.17 -6.63 -20.23
N ASN A 154 -5.74 -7.09 -19.06
CA ASN A 154 -6.61 -7.75 -18.09
C ASN A 154 -6.14 -7.51 -16.65
N PRO A 155 -6.61 -6.43 -16.00
CA PRO A 155 -6.23 -6.10 -14.62
C PRO A 155 -6.66 -7.16 -13.61
N LYS A 156 -7.75 -7.90 -13.90
CA LYS A 156 -8.31 -8.93 -13.02
C LYS A 156 -7.39 -10.13 -12.84
N LEU A 157 -6.38 -10.29 -13.70
CA LEU A 157 -5.34 -11.31 -13.51
C LEU A 157 -4.69 -11.18 -12.13
N LEU A 158 -4.60 -9.97 -11.59
CA LEU A 158 -3.98 -9.68 -10.30
C LEU A 158 -4.85 -10.05 -9.09
N LEU A 159 -6.15 -10.26 -9.27
CA LEU A 159 -7.03 -10.65 -8.16
C LEU A 159 -6.80 -12.12 -7.77
N ASN A 160 -6.43 -12.97 -8.72
CA ASN A 160 -6.12 -14.39 -8.48
C ASN A 160 -4.72 -14.59 -7.86
N VAL A 161 -3.88 -13.54 -7.89
CA VAL A 161 -2.48 -13.55 -7.46
C VAL A 161 -2.38 -13.50 -5.94
N GLU A 162 -3.27 -12.74 -5.30
CA GLU A 162 -3.29 -12.59 -3.85
C GLU A 162 -3.54 -13.94 -3.15
N GLU A 163 -4.38 -14.81 -3.74
CA GLU A 163 -4.62 -16.15 -3.21
C GLU A 163 -3.40 -17.06 -3.37
N ALA A 164 -2.67 -16.95 -4.50
CA ALA A 164 -1.50 -17.76 -4.80
C ALA A 164 -0.24 -17.34 -4.02
N ASP A 165 -0.08 -16.07 -3.66
CA ASP A 165 1.09 -15.57 -2.93
C ASP A 165 1.04 -15.93 -1.43
N LEU A 166 -0.15 -16.17 -0.87
CA LEU A 166 -0.31 -16.73 0.48
C LEU A 166 0.28 -18.14 0.62
N GLU A 167 0.32 -18.92 -0.46
CA GLU A 167 0.96 -20.25 -0.48
C GLU A 167 2.48 -20.17 -0.66
N ALA A 168 2.99 -19.04 -1.15
CA ALA A 168 4.43 -18.82 -1.38
C ALA A 168 5.16 -18.24 -0.17
N ASP A 169 4.46 -17.89 0.91
CA ASP A 169 5.08 -17.46 2.17
C ASP A 169 5.81 -18.66 2.80
N PRO A 170 7.14 -18.60 3.02
CA PRO A 170 7.91 -19.69 3.62
C PRO A 170 7.39 -20.11 5.01
N LEU A 171 6.65 -19.25 5.71
CA LEU A 171 5.96 -19.59 6.96
C LEU A 171 4.85 -20.65 6.79
N TYR A 172 4.24 -20.74 5.61
CA TYR A 172 3.19 -21.72 5.33
C TYR A 172 3.74 -23.13 5.02
N GLY A 173 5.00 -23.22 4.57
CA GLY A 173 5.67 -24.50 4.32
C GLY A 173 6.21 -25.20 5.58
N GLU A 174 6.31 -24.50 6.71
CA GLU A 174 6.90 -25.04 7.94
C GLU A 174 5.89 -25.75 8.87
N LEU A 175 4.58 -25.62 8.63
CA LEU A 175 3.57 -26.13 9.55
C LEU A 175 3.26 -27.63 9.43
N THR A 176 3.79 -28.35 8.44
CA THR A 176 3.49 -29.78 8.26
C THR A 176 4.64 -30.75 8.52
N THR A 177 5.89 -30.30 8.67
CA THR A 177 7.01 -31.24 8.89
C THR A 177 8.22 -30.59 9.58
N ALA A 178 8.14 -30.21 10.86
CA ALA A 178 9.29 -30.32 11.76
C ALA A 178 8.91 -30.02 13.21
N ALA A 179 9.27 -30.95 14.08
CA ALA A 179 9.21 -30.84 15.51
C ALA A 179 10.15 -29.75 16.06
N SER A 180 9.70 -29.09 17.13
CA SER A 180 10.50 -28.70 18.30
C SER A 180 11.94 -28.23 18.04
N THR A 181 12.14 -26.91 17.93
CA THR A 181 13.32 -26.26 18.53
C THR A 181 12.95 -24.83 18.93
N SER A 182 13.21 -24.51 20.19
CA SER A 182 12.80 -23.29 20.89
C SER A 182 13.70 -22.08 20.63
N ALA A 183 13.08 -20.89 20.75
CA ALA A 183 13.59 -19.54 21.10
C ALA A 183 13.84 -18.52 19.96
N PRO A 184 13.92 -17.19 20.22
CA PRO A 184 13.34 -16.38 21.31
C PRO A 184 12.45 -15.21 20.82
N SER A 185 11.59 -14.74 21.73
CA SER A 185 10.68 -13.59 21.58
C SER A 185 11.44 -12.25 21.36
N THR A 186 11.18 -11.57 20.23
CA THR A 186 11.54 -10.15 20.02
C THR A 186 10.32 -9.25 20.18
N ARG A 187 10.26 -8.56 21.32
CA ARG A 187 9.36 -7.44 21.59
C ARG A 187 9.81 -6.20 20.81
N GLY A 188 8.84 -5.50 20.21
CA GLY A 188 8.86 -4.04 20.03
C GLY A 188 9.88 -3.47 19.03
N ILE A 189 9.60 -3.59 17.74
CA ILE A 189 10.33 -2.86 16.70
C ILE A 189 9.43 -1.74 16.15
N SER A 190 9.79 -0.50 16.51
CA SER A 190 9.22 0.76 16.03
C SER A 190 9.19 0.82 14.49
N GLY A 191 8.12 1.41 13.93
CA GLY A 191 7.77 1.43 12.51
C GLY A 191 8.87 1.93 11.55
N CYS A 192 9.85 2.70 12.00
CA CYS A 192 10.98 3.13 11.17
C CYS A 192 11.91 1.96 10.78
N LYS A 193 12.10 0.98 11.67
CA LYS A 193 12.95 -0.18 11.38
C LYS A 193 12.26 -1.19 10.45
N ARG A 194 10.94 -1.10 10.27
CA ARG A 194 10.17 -1.98 9.38
C ARG A 194 10.42 -1.66 7.90
N LEU A 195 10.63 -0.39 7.54
CA LEU A 195 10.98 0.01 6.18
C LEU A 195 12.43 -0.33 5.83
N GLU A 196 13.34 -0.16 6.78
CA GLU A 196 14.74 -0.53 6.62
C GLU A 196 14.91 -2.06 6.49
N ALA A 197 14.16 -2.85 7.28
CA ALA A 197 14.14 -4.30 7.16
C ALA A 197 13.58 -4.78 5.80
N VAL A 198 12.56 -4.09 5.25
CA VAL A 198 12.02 -4.40 3.91
C VAL A 198 13.02 -4.06 2.82
N ALA A 199 13.70 -2.90 2.90
CA ALA A 199 14.75 -2.54 1.95
C ALA A 199 15.93 -3.53 1.98
N VAL A 200 16.33 -3.98 3.17
CA VAL A 200 17.38 -4.99 3.35
C VAL A 200 16.94 -6.36 2.85
N ALA A 201 15.70 -6.79 3.11
CA ALA A 201 15.16 -8.06 2.60
C ALA A 201 15.08 -8.06 1.07
N VAL A 202 14.67 -6.94 0.44
CA VAL A 202 14.65 -6.80 -1.02
C VAL A 202 16.07 -6.82 -1.60
N ALA A 203 17.03 -6.16 -0.96
CA ALA A 203 18.44 -6.18 -1.36
C ALA A 203 19.09 -7.57 -1.21
N GLN A 204 18.78 -8.30 -0.13
CA GLN A 204 19.27 -9.66 0.11
C GLN A 204 18.69 -10.66 -0.89
N THR A 205 17.40 -10.53 -1.25
CA THR A 205 16.77 -11.37 -2.27
C THR A 205 17.38 -11.13 -3.66
N ALA A 206 17.66 -9.86 -4.00
CA ALA A 206 18.38 -9.51 -5.23
C ALA A 206 19.84 -10.04 -5.25
N THR A 207 20.46 -10.20 -4.08
CA THR A 207 21.83 -10.73 -3.94
C THR A 207 21.85 -12.26 -3.99
N ARG A 208 20.83 -12.94 -3.45
CA ARG A 208 20.69 -14.40 -3.54
C ARG A 208 20.51 -14.89 -4.98
N LEU A 209 19.85 -14.09 -5.81
CA LEU A 209 19.72 -14.33 -7.25
C LEU A 209 21.04 -14.10 -8.05
N ARG A 210 22.07 -13.48 -7.45
CA ARG A 210 23.39 -13.31 -8.08
C ARG A 210 24.34 -14.49 -7.91
N LEU A 211 24.05 -15.46 -7.04
CA LEU A 211 25.01 -16.51 -6.64
C LEU A 211 24.76 -17.90 -7.24
N HIS A 212 23.93 -18.02 -8.27
CA HIS A 212 23.88 -19.23 -9.09
C HIS A 212 24.42 -18.99 -10.50
N PRO A 213 25.76 -19.01 -10.68
CA PRO A 213 26.32 -19.24 -12.01
C PRO A 213 25.90 -20.65 -12.43
N ARG A 214 24.92 -20.72 -13.34
CA ARG A 214 24.57 -21.94 -14.07
C ARG A 214 25.85 -22.47 -14.71
N ARG A 215 26.40 -23.57 -14.18
CA ARG A 215 27.46 -24.37 -14.82
C ARG A 215 26.94 -24.85 -16.18
N ARG A 216 27.25 -24.11 -17.24
CA ARG A 216 27.01 -24.53 -18.63
C ARG A 216 28.12 -25.50 -19.02
N SER A 217 27.78 -26.78 -19.06
CA SER A 217 28.51 -27.80 -19.81
C SER A 217 28.52 -27.41 -21.29
N ARG A 218 29.72 -27.13 -21.80
CA ARG A 218 30.01 -26.97 -23.23
C ARG A 218 29.77 -28.29 -23.95
N SER A 219 28.94 -28.27 -24.99
CA SER A 219 29.25 -28.88 -26.30
C SER A 219 28.05 -28.78 -27.25
N ARG A 220 28.13 -27.89 -28.24
CA ARG A 220 28.18 -28.22 -29.68
C ARG A 220 27.91 -26.97 -30.51
N SER A 221 28.70 -26.87 -31.57
CA SER A 221 28.58 -25.94 -32.68
C SER A 221 27.18 -25.99 -33.33
N VAL A 222 26.74 -24.86 -33.88
CA VAL A 222 26.27 -24.68 -35.28
C VAL A 222 25.55 -23.33 -35.39
N ARG A 223 26.14 -22.47 -36.24
CA ARG A 223 25.56 -21.44 -37.12
C ARG A 223 24.49 -20.47 -36.56
N GLU A 224 24.95 -19.23 -36.38
CA GLU A 224 24.51 -18.07 -37.19
C GLU A 224 23.00 -17.91 -37.42
N ARG A 225 22.39 -16.99 -36.65
CA ARG A 225 21.35 -16.05 -37.09
C ARG A 225 21.21 -14.92 -36.08
N ASP A 226 21.19 -13.70 -36.60
CA ASP A 226 21.11 -12.44 -35.89
C ASP A 226 19.93 -12.39 -34.90
N ALA A 227 20.26 -12.34 -33.61
CA ALA A 227 19.38 -11.85 -32.57
C ALA A 227 20.16 -10.78 -31.82
N ILE A 228 19.84 -9.52 -32.10
CA ILE A 228 20.26 -8.38 -31.28
C ILE A 228 19.62 -8.58 -29.90
N TYR A 229 20.35 -9.24 -29.00
CA TYR A 229 20.05 -9.28 -27.59
C TYR A 229 20.47 -7.94 -27.00
N VAL A 230 19.50 -7.06 -26.76
CA VAL A 230 19.65 -5.95 -25.81
C VAL A 230 19.40 -6.54 -24.42
N GLU A 231 20.40 -7.24 -23.89
CA GLU A 231 20.54 -7.53 -22.47
C GLU A 231 21.28 -6.34 -21.85
N ASP A 232 20.63 -5.50 -21.04
CA ASP A 232 21.23 -4.90 -19.82
C ASP A 232 20.43 -3.77 -19.10
N ASP A 233 19.24 -3.34 -19.55
CA ASP A 233 18.62 -2.14 -18.94
C ASP A 233 17.61 -2.36 -17.80
N LEU A 234 17.11 -3.59 -17.57
CA LEU A 234 16.16 -3.86 -16.48
C LEU A 234 16.69 -3.51 -15.06
N PRO A 235 17.93 -3.87 -14.69
CA PRO A 235 18.48 -3.50 -13.39
C PRO A 235 18.76 -2.00 -13.26
N GLU A 236 19.04 -1.29 -14.35
CA GLU A 236 19.15 0.18 -14.39
C GLU A 236 17.78 0.84 -14.14
N LEU A 237 16.72 0.39 -14.80
CA LEU A 237 15.37 0.91 -14.60
C LEU A 237 14.87 0.68 -13.17
N GLN A 238 15.15 -0.49 -12.60
CA GLN A 238 14.76 -0.82 -11.23
C GLN A 238 15.56 0.01 -10.20
N ARG A 239 16.86 0.26 -10.45
CA ARG A 239 17.68 1.21 -9.66
C ARG A 239 17.18 2.64 -9.78
N ARG A 240 16.82 3.10 -10.98
CA ARG A 240 16.26 4.44 -11.21
C ARG A 240 14.91 4.62 -10.53
N ALA A 241 14.05 3.61 -10.55
CA ALA A 241 12.78 3.62 -9.84
C ALA A 241 12.96 3.66 -8.31
N LEU A 242 13.88 2.85 -7.77
CA LEU A 242 14.20 2.86 -6.33
C LEU A 242 14.87 4.18 -5.89
N ALA A 243 15.79 4.71 -6.69
CA ALA A 243 16.43 6.01 -6.41
C ALA A 243 15.42 7.16 -6.49
N ALA A 244 14.49 7.14 -7.45
CA ALA A 244 13.42 8.13 -7.56
C ALA A 244 12.44 8.04 -6.38
N ALA A 245 12.11 6.82 -5.93
CA ALA A 245 11.26 6.62 -4.74
C ALA A 245 11.95 7.10 -3.46
N ALA A 246 13.25 6.82 -3.28
CA ALA A 246 14.04 7.31 -2.15
C ALA A 246 14.16 8.84 -2.15
N ALA A 247 14.39 9.46 -3.31
CA ALA A 247 14.45 10.91 -3.46
C ALA A 247 13.10 11.58 -3.17
N ALA A 248 11.98 10.95 -3.53
CA ALA A 248 10.64 11.45 -3.22
C ALA A 248 10.27 11.32 -1.73
N ALA A 249 10.84 10.35 -1.01
CA ALA A 249 10.60 10.15 0.42
C ALA A 249 11.36 11.16 1.32
N ALA A 250 12.51 11.66 0.86
CA ALA A 250 13.35 12.60 1.61
C ALA A 250 12.64 13.92 2.02
N PRO A 251 11.91 14.64 1.14
CA PRO A 251 11.21 15.87 1.54
C PRO A 251 10.04 15.60 2.50
N LEU A 252 9.41 14.42 2.43
CA LEU A 252 8.27 14.05 3.27
C LEU A 252 8.73 13.71 4.71
N ALA A 253 9.92 13.12 4.86
CA ALA A 253 10.58 12.95 6.15
C ALA A 253 11.01 14.29 6.78
N ALA A 254 11.52 15.22 5.98
CA ALA A 254 11.88 16.56 6.43
C ALA A 254 10.64 17.39 6.87
N ALA A 255 9.54 17.32 6.11
CA ALA A 255 8.28 17.98 6.45
C ALA A 255 7.67 17.43 7.75
N ARG A 256 7.73 16.11 7.98
CA ARG A 256 7.31 15.49 9.24
C ARG A 256 8.18 15.90 10.43
N ALA A 257 9.49 16.03 10.26
CA ALA A 257 10.39 16.51 11.30
C ALA A 257 10.11 17.97 11.66
N ALA A 258 9.83 18.82 10.66
CA ALA A 258 9.45 20.22 10.87
C ALA A 258 8.10 20.37 11.59
N ALA A 259 7.10 19.57 11.21
CA ALA A 259 5.79 19.55 11.88
C ALA A 259 5.89 19.08 13.35
N ALA A 260 6.75 18.10 13.64
CA ALA A 260 7.00 17.64 15.01
C ALA A 260 7.67 18.74 15.87
N ALA A 261 8.57 19.54 15.31
CA ALA A 261 9.21 20.66 16.01
C ALA A 261 8.24 21.82 16.33
N ALA A 262 7.24 22.04 15.48
CA ALA A 262 6.21 23.07 15.68
C ALA A 262 5.16 22.72 16.76
N THR A 263 5.17 21.49 17.28
CA THR A 263 4.18 21.02 18.28
C THR A 263 4.73 21.07 19.72
N ILE A 264 5.79 21.84 19.97
CA ILE A 264 6.26 22.10 21.34
C ILE A 264 5.46 23.30 21.89
N PRO A 265 4.59 23.10 22.89
CA PRO A 265 3.86 24.21 23.48
C PRO A 265 4.85 25.19 24.16
N PRO A 266 4.66 26.52 24.02
CA PRO A 266 5.58 27.52 24.54
C PRO A 266 5.69 27.53 26.08
N ASP A 267 4.80 26.84 26.78
CA ASP A 267 4.70 26.87 28.25
C ASP A 267 5.80 26.07 28.98
N VAL A 268 6.55 25.20 28.28
CA VAL A 268 7.64 24.42 28.90
C VAL A 268 8.99 25.12 28.84
N ALA A 269 9.14 26.16 28.01
CA ALA A 269 10.39 26.91 27.87
C ALA A 269 10.60 27.93 29.02
N ALA A 270 9.52 28.39 29.67
CA ALA A 270 9.61 29.36 30.76
C ALA A 270 10.05 28.75 32.11
N ALA A 271 9.84 27.45 32.32
CA ALA A 271 10.16 26.80 33.60
C ALA A 271 11.66 26.48 33.78
N ALA A 272 12.46 26.48 32.71
CA ALA A 272 13.89 26.15 32.79
C ALA A 272 14.81 27.37 33.08
N ALA A 273 14.28 28.58 33.03
CA ALA A 273 15.05 29.81 33.27
C ALA A 273 14.96 30.34 34.72
N ALA A 274 14.20 29.69 35.60
CA ALA A 274 13.94 30.16 36.97
C ALA A 274 14.74 29.44 38.07
N SER A 275 15.73 28.62 37.70
CA SER A 275 16.51 27.80 38.65
C SER A 275 18.04 27.96 38.52
N VAL A 276 18.51 29.15 38.12
CA VAL A 276 19.92 29.58 38.21
C VAL A 276 19.94 30.93 38.90
#